data_AF-A0A9X8E0E4-F1
#
_entry.id   AF-A0A9X8E0E4-F1
#
_cell.length_a   1.000
_cell.length_b   1.000
_cell.length_c   1.000
_cell.angle_alpha   90.00
_cell.angle_beta   90.00
_cell.angle_gamma   90.00
#
_symmetry.space_group_name_H-M   'P 1'
#
loop_
_entity.id
_entity.type
_entity.pdbx_description
1 polymer ?
#
loop_
_entity_poly.entity_id
_entity_poly.type
_entity_poly.pdbx_seq_one_letter_code
_entity_poly.pdbx_strand_id
1 'polypeptide(L)'
;MLTFGEPRVGNAAFVMRLLQVVPHVHRVTHWRDIVPHIPLEWQGFVHEPQEIWYTEDSTAFKLCDPTNGEDPLCSKQVPTISSFADHVVYLNITMSHLIC
;
A
#
# COMPACT_ATOMS: atom_id res chain seq x y z
N MET A 1 -7.09 5.17 10.22
CA MET A 1 -6.47 3.82 10.21
C MET A 1 -5.16 3.89 9.46
N LEU A 2 -4.14 3.17 9.91
CA LEU A 2 -2.83 3.10 9.26
C LEU A 2 -2.46 1.64 9.03
N THR A 3 -2.10 1.28 7.81
CA THR A 3 -1.70 -0.08 7.43
C THR A 3 -0.33 -0.07 6.77
N PHE A 4 0.37 -1.21 6.79
CA PHE A 4 1.70 -1.39 6.20
C PHE A 4 1.65 -2.59 5.27
N GLY A 5 2.05 -2.40 4.01
CA GLY A 5 2.11 -3.50 3.03
C GLY A 5 0.77 -4.16 2.71
N GLU A 6 -0.33 -3.46 2.92
CA GLU A 6 -1.65 -4.08 2.86
C GLU A 6 -2.00 -4.50 1.42
N PRO A 7 -2.50 -5.72 1.18
CA PRO A 7 -3.01 -6.13 -0.13
C PRO A 7 -4.33 -5.42 -0.47
N ARG A 8 -4.82 -5.55 -1.71
CA ARG A 8 -6.18 -5.06 -2.02
C ARG A 8 -7.20 -5.94 -1.31
N VAL A 9 -8.10 -5.34 -0.54
CA VAL A 9 -9.05 -6.10 0.29
C VAL A 9 -10.43 -6.23 -0.36
N GLY A 10 -10.87 -5.22 -1.11
CA GLY A 10 -12.22 -5.18 -1.64
C GLY A 10 -12.37 -4.46 -2.96
N ASN A 11 -13.61 -4.41 -3.44
CA ASN A 11 -13.98 -3.66 -4.64
C ASN A 11 -14.37 -2.21 -4.31
N ALA A 12 -14.75 -1.44 -5.33
CA ALA A 12 -15.12 -0.03 -5.14
C ALA A 12 -16.26 0.17 -4.14
N ALA A 13 -17.25 -0.73 -4.10
CA ALA A 13 -18.36 -0.64 -3.15
C ALA A 13 -17.89 -0.84 -1.70
N PHE A 14 -16.95 -1.77 -1.48
CA PHE A 14 -16.30 -1.94 -0.18
C PHE A 14 -15.53 -0.70 0.24
N VAL A 15 -14.68 -0.15 -0.64
CA VAL A 15 -13.90 1.06 -0.33
C VAL A 15 -14.80 2.25 0.00
N MET A 16 -15.87 2.47 -0.78
CA MET A 16 -16.85 3.52 -0.46
C MET A 16 -17.47 3.33 0.93
N ARG A 17 -17.82 2.09 1.29
CA ARG A 17 -18.39 1.81 2.61
C ARG A 17 -17.35 1.96 3.72
N LEU A 18 -16.11 1.54 3.49
CA LEU A 18 -15.00 1.66 4.44
C LEU A 18 -14.77 3.14 4.79
N LEU A 19 -14.71 4.02 3.79
CA LEU A 19 -14.48 5.46 3.98
C LEU A 19 -15.61 6.17 4.74
N GLN A 20 -16.83 5.62 4.76
CA GLN A 20 -17.94 6.13 5.58
C GLN A 20 -17.80 5.76 7.06
N VAL A 21 -17.16 4.64 7.36
CA VAL A 21 -17.05 4.08 8.72
C VAL A 21 -15.73 4.48 9.37
N VAL A 22 -14.65 4.47 8.60
CA VAL A 22 -13.29 4.74 9.05
C VAL A 22 -12.81 6.02 8.36
N PRO A 23 -12.90 7.19 9.01
CA PRO A 23 -12.31 8.40 8.47
C PRO A 23 -10.78 8.27 8.48
N HIS A 24 -10.13 8.82 7.44
CA HIS A 24 -8.68 8.87 7.29
C HIS A 24 -8.00 7.49 7.29
N VAL A 25 -8.15 6.75 6.20
CA VAL A 25 -7.39 5.52 5.96
C VAL A 25 -6.12 5.88 5.18
N HIS A 26 -4.97 5.49 5.70
CA HIS A 26 -3.67 5.67 5.08
C HIS A 26 -2.96 4.34 4.95
N ARG A 27 -2.42 4.06 3.78
CA ARG A 27 -1.64 2.86 3.50
C ARG A 27 -0.18 3.22 3.31
N VAL A 28 0.70 2.55 4.04
CA VAL A 28 2.14 2.68 3.88
C VAL A 28 2.64 1.55 2.99
N THR A 29 3.29 1.91 1.90
CA THR A 29 3.93 0.98 0.96
C THR A 29 5.43 1.28 0.89
N HIS A 30 6.22 0.26 0.58
CA HIS A 30 7.68 0.35 0.61
C HIS A 30 8.27 -0.12 -0.71
N TRP A 31 9.01 0.77 -1.37
CA TRP A 31 9.78 0.53 -2.59
C TRP A 31 9.09 -0.40 -3.59
N ARG A 32 9.56 -1.65 -3.70
CA ARG A 32 9.05 -2.67 -4.60
C ARG A 32 8.42 -3.83 -3.83
N ASP A 33 7.64 -3.53 -2.82
CA ASP A 33 6.80 -4.52 -2.15
C ASP A 33 5.72 -5.07 -3.10
N ILE A 34 5.61 -6.39 -3.18
CA ILE A 34 4.63 -7.09 -4.03
C ILE A 34 3.22 -7.12 -3.47
N VAL A 35 3.05 -7.08 -2.15
CA VAL A 35 1.76 -7.35 -1.51
C VAL A 35 0.71 -6.28 -1.85
N PRO A 36 1.02 -4.97 -1.90
CA PRO A 36 0.09 -3.95 -2.37
C PRO A 36 -0.41 -4.16 -3.79
N HIS A 37 0.30 -4.92 -4.62
CA HIS A 37 -0.10 -5.17 -6.01
C HIS A 37 -1.01 -6.38 -6.20
N ILE A 38 -1.39 -7.07 -5.13
CA ILE A 38 -2.27 -8.25 -5.17
C ILE A 38 -3.46 -8.10 -4.21
N PRO A 39 -4.63 -8.70 -4.50
CA PRO A 39 -5.08 -9.25 -5.79
C PRO A 39 -5.09 -8.19 -6.91
N LEU A 40 -5.13 -8.59 -8.18
CA LEU A 40 -4.92 -7.67 -9.33
C LEU A 40 -6.16 -6.78 -9.61
N GLU A 41 -5.93 -5.56 -10.13
CA GLU A 41 -7.00 -4.59 -10.45
C GLU A 41 -8.07 -5.14 -11.39
N TRP A 42 -7.67 -5.95 -12.40
CA TRP A 42 -8.62 -6.53 -13.37
C TRP A 42 -9.58 -7.55 -12.74
N GLN A 43 -9.27 -8.04 -11.53
CA GLN A 43 -10.17 -8.90 -10.75
C GLN A 43 -11.26 -8.08 -10.01
N GLY A 44 -11.25 -6.74 -10.16
CA GLY A 44 -12.23 -5.83 -9.56
C GLY A 44 -11.85 -5.33 -8.16
N PHE A 45 -10.63 -5.58 -7.72
CA PHE A 45 -10.10 -5.11 -6.44
C PHE A 45 -9.47 -3.72 -6.59
N VAL A 46 -9.71 -2.85 -5.61
CA VAL A 46 -9.19 -1.48 -5.59
C VAL A 46 -8.76 -1.11 -4.17
N HIS A 47 -7.74 -0.27 -4.06
CA HIS A 47 -7.32 0.32 -2.80
C HIS A 47 -8.16 1.54 -2.43
N GLU A 48 -8.22 1.83 -1.14
CA GLU A 48 -8.53 3.16 -0.64
C GLU A 48 -7.49 4.19 -1.14
N PRO A 49 -7.88 5.48 -1.22
CA PRO A 49 -7.15 6.40 -2.07
C PRO A 49 -5.80 6.87 -1.52
N GLN A 50 -5.63 6.98 -0.20
CA GLN A 50 -4.45 7.62 0.35
C GLN A 50 -3.28 6.64 0.60
N GLU A 51 -2.32 6.65 -0.31
CA GLU A 51 -1.05 5.93 -0.19
C GLU A 51 0.09 6.87 0.28
N ILE A 52 0.99 6.33 1.10
CA ILE A 52 2.27 6.90 1.51
C ILE A 52 3.35 5.92 1.05
N TRP A 53 4.06 6.27 -0.02
CA TRP A 53 5.07 5.40 -0.64
C TRP A 53 6.48 5.80 -0.21
N TYR A 54 7.23 4.86 0.38
CA TYR A 54 8.60 5.07 0.85
C TYR A 54 9.64 4.57 -0.17
N THR A 55 10.80 5.23 -0.19
CA THR A 55 12.00 4.77 -0.92
C THR A 55 12.64 3.54 -0.27
N GLU A 56 13.52 2.84 -1.00
CA GLU A 56 14.24 1.63 -0.54
C GLU A 56 14.90 1.78 0.83
N ASP A 57 15.57 2.92 1.07
CA ASP A 57 16.24 3.18 2.35
C ASP A 57 15.28 3.76 3.43
N SER A 58 13.99 3.90 3.13
CA SER A 58 12.99 4.57 3.97
C SER A 58 13.35 6.02 4.38
N THR A 59 14.26 6.68 3.66
CA THR A 59 14.75 8.04 3.96
C THR A 59 13.82 9.14 3.46
N ALA A 60 13.04 8.85 2.42
CA ALA A 60 12.08 9.77 1.84
C ALA A 60 10.74 9.06 1.61
N PHE A 61 9.67 9.83 1.65
CA PHE A 61 8.33 9.35 1.32
C PHE A 61 7.66 10.31 0.34
N LYS A 62 6.72 9.76 -0.42
CA LYS A 62 5.83 10.50 -1.29
C LYS A 62 4.40 10.26 -0.85
N LEU A 63 3.66 11.35 -0.66
CA LEU A 63 2.22 11.29 -0.50
C LEU A 63 1.59 11.19 -1.89
N CYS A 64 0.89 10.10 -2.14
CA CYS A 64 0.27 9.81 -3.43
C CYS A 64 -1.08 10.51 -3.57
N ASP A 65 -1.64 10.49 -4.78
CA ASP A 65 -2.92 11.11 -5.09
C ASP A 65 -4.01 10.73 -4.06
N PRO A 66 -4.63 11.71 -3.37
CA PRO A 66 -5.61 11.45 -2.30
C PRO A 66 -6.98 11.00 -2.82
N THR A 67 -7.17 10.90 -4.14
CA THR A 67 -8.41 10.51 -4.80
C THR A 67 -8.27 9.22 -5.61
N ASN A 68 -7.06 8.87 -6.01
CA ASN A 68 -6.75 7.66 -6.77
C ASN A 68 -5.83 6.74 -5.95
N GLY A 69 -6.37 5.62 -5.45
CA GLY A 69 -5.62 4.64 -4.66
C GLY A 69 -4.56 3.84 -5.42
N GLU A 70 -4.41 4.12 -6.72
CA GLU A 70 -3.51 3.44 -7.64
C GLU A 70 -2.77 4.50 -8.49
N ASP A 71 -2.05 5.40 -7.82
CA ASP A 71 -1.28 6.48 -8.46
C ASP A 71 -0.10 5.90 -9.29
N PRO A 72 -0.06 6.10 -10.63
CA PRO A 72 1.01 5.61 -11.50
C PRO A 72 2.41 6.14 -11.16
N LEU A 73 2.52 7.18 -10.33
CA LEU A 73 3.79 7.78 -9.90
C LEU A 73 4.24 7.33 -8.50
N CYS A 74 3.53 6.38 -7.88
CA CYS A 74 3.85 5.79 -6.58
C CYS A 74 4.16 4.30 -6.71
N SER A 75 3.65 3.43 -5.83
CA SER A 75 3.99 2.00 -5.89
C SER A 75 3.59 1.37 -7.22
N LYS A 76 2.49 1.82 -7.85
CA LYS A 76 1.99 1.30 -9.13
C LYS A 76 3.00 1.39 -10.29
N GLN A 77 3.97 2.31 -10.21
CA GLN A 77 5.02 2.40 -11.22
C GLN A 77 5.93 1.16 -11.24
N VAL A 78 5.94 0.38 -10.16
CA VAL A 78 6.72 -0.83 -10.00
C VAL A 78 6.00 -2.01 -10.68
N PRO A 79 6.69 -2.81 -11.51
CA PRO A 79 6.08 -3.99 -12.12
C PRO A 79 5.61 -5.01 -11.06
N THR A 80 4.53 -5.73 -11.36
CA THR A 80 3.94 -6.83 -10.53
C THR A 80 4.87 -8.02 -10.25
N ILE A 81 6.09 -8.03 -10.79
CA ILE A 81 7.19 -8.96 -10.48
C ILE A 81 8.16 -8.29 -9.50
N SER A 82 7.61 -7.91 -8.36
CA SER A 82 8.26 -7.14 -7.32
C SER A 82 8.82 -8.03 -6.19
N SER A 83 9.41 -7.44 -5.15
CA SER A 83 10.23 -8.10 -4.14
C SER A 83 9.45 -8.42 -2.87
N PHE A 84 9.47 -9.68 -2.43
CA PHE A 84 8.99 -10.04 -1.09
C PHE A 84 9.92 -9.53 0.02
N ALA A 85 11.21 -9.30 -0.29
CA ALA A 85 12.15 -8.77 0.70
C ALA A 85 11.78 -7.34 1.14
N ASP A 86 11.19 -6.55 0.23
CA ASP A 86 10.75 -5.18 0.54
C ASP A 86 9.47 -5.15 1.38
N HIS A 87 8.74 -6.28 1.46
CA HIS A 87 7.54 -6.44 2.28
C HIS A 87 7.85 -6.68 3.76
N VAL A 88 9.06 -7.16 4.12
CA VAL A 88 9.37 -7.52 5.51
C VAL A 88 9.99 -6.37 6.31
N VAL A 89 10.25 -5.22 5.67
CA VAL A 89 10.86 -4.05 6.30
C VAL A 89 10.07 -2.80 5.94
N TYR A 90 9.66 -2.03 6.94
CA TYR A 90 9.10 -0.68 6.77
C TYR A 90 9.77 0.26 7.75
N LEU A 91 10.10 1.48 7.32
CA LEU A 91 10.70 2.50 8.17
C LEU A 91 12.01 2.01 8.83
N ASN A 92 12.76 1.18 8.12
CA ASN A 92 13.96 0.50 8.63
C ASN A 92 13.72 -0.40 9.85
N ILE A 93 12.48 -0.86 10.06
CA ILE A 93 12.07 -1.81 11.11
C ILE A 93 11.59 -3.09 10.43
N THR A 94 12.14 -4.23 10.83
CA THR A 94 11.71 -5.53 10.34
C THR A 94 10.38 -5.92 10.98
N MET A 95 9.34 -6.13 10.18
CA MET A 95 7.98 -6.47 10.64
C MET A 95 7.82 -7.95 11.02
N SER A 96 8.91 -8.63 11.37
CA SER A 96 8.87 -10.01 11.84
C SER A 96 8.73 -10.10 13.36
N HIS A 97 8.11 -11.17 13.85
CA HIS A 97 7.86 -11.45 15.27
C HIS A 97 9.11 -11.61 16.17
N LEU A 98 10.31 -11.31 15.69
CA LEU A 98 11.55 -11.53 16.43
C LEU A 98 11.83 -10.51 17.53
N ILE A 99 11.07 -9.43 17.62
CA ILE A 99 11.21 -8.43 18.68
C ILE A 99 9.82 -8.08 19.21
N CYS A 100 9.47 -8.68 20.34
CA CYS A 100 8.43 -8.22 21.25
C CYS A 100 9.12 -7.63 22.49
#